data_AF-A0A1E3Y8N3-F1
#
_entry.id   AF-A0A1E3Y8N3-F1
#
_cell.length_a   1.000
_cell.length_b   1.000
_cell.length_c   1.000
_cell.angle_alpha   90.00
_cell.angle_beta   90.00
_cell.angle_gamma   90.00
#
_symmetry.space_group_name_H-M   'P 1'
#
loop_
_entity.id
_entity.type
_entity.pdbx_description
1 polymer ?
#
loop_
_entity_poly.entity_id
_entity_poly.type
_entity_poly.pdbx_seq_one_letter_code
_entity_poly.pdbx_strand_id
1 'polypeptide(L)'
;MQMKSRKALTNALASWGEHEAKGRLAGKVRVDTANPMACVEFALLIRSPYVARILLRDPQAVFEVELDAADIGNLVLSDGRSVEAWQADTAKENGESAAHVQRLIQEPVDGASKGHLICAATLVQGDPAQQLSDIVLYDGWHRAAAFLERVRLARAKSIHGYLVLTRTADHYLPAGR
;
A
#
# COMPACT_ATOMS: atom_id res chain seq x y z
N MET A 1 3.77 9.43 10.68
CA MET A 1 4.51 8.53 9.76
C MET A 1 5.99 8.71 9.96
N GLN A 2 6.73 7.63 10.21
CA GLN A 2 8.17 7.69 10.42
C GLN A 2 8.93 7.19 9.19
N MET A 3 9.77 8.03 8.59
CA MET A 3 10.71 7.60 7.54
C MET A 3 11.88 6.84 8.16
N LYS A 4 12.19 5.65 7.63
CA LYS A 4 13.26 4.78 8.13
C LYS A 4 14.51 4.87 7.27
N SER A 5 14.39 4.54 5.98
CA SER A 5 15.52 4.52 5.06
C SER A 5 15.12 4.87 3.64
N ARG A 6 16.03 5.50 2.89
CA ARG A 6 15.85 5.75 1.45
C ARG A 6 16.10 4.44 0.69
N LYS A 7 15.23 4.15 -0.28
CA LYS A 7 15.26 2.94 -1.09
C LYS A 7 15.13 3.28 -2.57
N ALA A 8 15.39 2.31 -3.43
CA ALA A 8 15.02 2.41 -4.84
C ALA A 8 13.54 2.00 -5.01
N LEU A 9 12.91 2.49 -6.08
CA LEU A 9 11.55 2.07 -6.44
C LEU A 9 11.46 0.56 -6.69
N THR A 10 12.53 -0.04 -7.19
CA THR A 10 12.63 -1.49 -7.39
C THR A 10 12.49 -2.27 -6.08
N ASN A 11 12.89 -1.73 -4.92
CA ASN A 11 12.65 -2.39 -3.63
C ASN A 11 11.15 -2.47 -3.31
N ALA A 12 10.41 -1.39 -3.53
CA ALA A 12 8.97 -1.34 -3.32
C ALA A 12 8.23 -2.30 -4.27
N LEU A 13 8.60 -2.29 -5.55
CA LEU A 13 8.01 -3.18 -6.55
C LEU A 13 8.37 -4.65 -6.30
N ALA A 14 9.61 -4.96 -5.89
CA ALA A 14 10.01 -6.32 -5.52
C ALA A 14 9.19 -6.82 -4.33
N SER A 15 9.04 -5.99 -3.28
CA SER A 15 8.23 -6.36 -2.12
C SER A 15 6.76 -6.58 -2.48
N TRP A 16 6.21 -5.78 -3.40
CA TRP A 16 4.84 -5.95 -3.87
C TRP A 16 4.68 -7.26 -4.65
N GLY A 17 5.57 -7.54 -5.60
CA GLY A 17 5.53 -8.76 -6.40
C GLY A 17 5.71 -10.02 -5.56
N GLU A 18 6.64 -10.00 -4.60
CA GLU A 18 6.82 -11.10 -3.65
C GLU A 18 5.56 -11.35 -2.83
N HIS A 19 4.94 -10.31 -2.29
CA HIS A 19 3.72 -10.43 -1.50
C HIS A 19 2.55 -11.00 -2.33
N GLU A 20 2.38 -10.55 -3.58
CA GLU A 20 1.35 -11.08 -4.46
C GLU A 20 1.59 -12.56 -4.82
N ALA A 21 2.84 -12.93 -5.09
CA ALA A 21 3.23 -14.29 -5.41
C ALA A 21 3.06 -15.25 -4.22
N LYS A 22 3.41 -14.82 -3.00
CA LYS A 22 3.27 -15.64 -1.77
C LYS A 22 1.88 -15.59 -1.15
N GLY A 23 1.09 -14.58 -1.47
CA GLY A 23 -0.26 -14.39 -0.96
C GLY A 23 -1.33 -14.78 -1.97
N ARG A 24 -1.94 -13.78 -2.61
CA ARG A 24 -3.14 -13.93 -3.44
C ARG A 24 -2.98 -14.92 -4.60
N LEU A 25 -1.78 -15.01 -5.16
CA LEU A 25 -1.46 -15.82 -6.33
C LEU A 25 -0.62 -17.06 -5.99
N ALA A 26 -0.48 -17.39 -4.71
CA ALA A 26 0.24 -18.58 -4.27
C ALA A 26 -0.32 -19.84 -4.93
N GLY A 27 0.56 -20.65 -5.51
CA GLY A 27 0.21 -21.88 -6.24
C GLY A 27 -0.47 -21.66 -7.60
N LYS A 28 -0.79 -20.42 -7.98
CA LYS A 28 -1.42 -20.09 -9.27
C LYS A 28 -0.39 -19.65 -10.31
N VAL A 29 0.69 -18.99 -9.88
CA VAL A 29 1.78 -18.55 -10.75
C VAL A 29 3.12 -18.91 -10.13
N ARG A 30 4.06 -19.40 -10.96
CA ARG A 30 5.43 -19.69 -10.53
C ARG A 30 6.30 -18.46 -10.69
N VAL A 31 6.74 -17.89 -9.57
CA VAL A 31 7.66 -16.76 -9.51
C VAL A 31 8.83 -17.14 -8.61
N ASP A 32 10.06 -16.88 -9.05
CA ASP A 32 11.24 -17.03 -8.19
C ASP A 32 11.31 -15.88 -7.19
N THR A 33 10.67 -16.05 -6.03
CA THR A 33 10.61 -15.01 -5.00
C THR A 33 11.96 -14.71 -4.34
N ALA A 34 12.99 -15.52 -4.57
CA ALA A 34 14.35 -15.24 -4.12
C ALA A 34 15.08 -14.26 -5.04
N ASN A 35 14.61 -14.08 -6.28
CA ASN A 35 15.14 -13.12 -7.24
C ASN A 35 14.32 -11.81 -7.21
N PRO A 36 14.87 -10.69 -6.70
CA PRO A 36 14.14 -9.42 -6.62
C PRO A 36 13.64 -8.91 -7.97
N MET A 37 14.39 -9.13 -9.06
CA MET A 37 13.97 -8.67 -10.38
C MET A 37 12.79 -9.46 -10.93
N ALA A 38 12.73 -10.77 -10.67
CA ALA A 38 11.56 -11.58 -11.02
C ALA A 38 10.31 -11.07 -10.28
N CYS A 39 10.45 -10.66 -9.01
CA CYS A 39 9.36 -10.02 -8.27
C CYS A 39 8.96 -8.66 -8.86
N VAL A 40 9.91 -7.82 -9.28
CA VAL A 40 9.62 -6.53 -9.94
C VAL A 40 8.84 -6.75 -11.24
N GLU A 41 9.32 -7.64 -12.10
CA GLU A 41 8.65 -8.00 -13.36
C GLU A 41 7.25 -8.52 -13.10
N PHE A 42 7.09 -9.36 -12.08
CA PHE A 42 5.79 -9.86 -11.69
C PHE A 42 4.85 -8.74 -11.26
N ALA A 43 5.28 -7.83 -10.37
CA ALA A 43 4.48 -6.68 -9.96
C ALA A 43 4.05 -5.81 -11.16
N LEU A 44 4.97 -5.56 -12.10
CA LEU A 44 4.70 -4.82 -13.33
C LEU A 44 3.65 -5.52 -14.19
N LEU A 45 3.65 -6.84 -14.26
CA LEU A 45 2.68 -7.62 -15.03
C LEU A 45 1.28 -7.61 -14.39
N ILE A 46 1.18 -7.94 -13.10
CA ILE A 46 -0.12 -8.17 -12.44
C ILE A 46 -0.77 -6.90 -11.88
N ARG A 47 0.01 -5.83 -11.67
CA ARG A 47 -0.44 -4.54 -11.10
C ARG A 47 -0.13 -3.39 -12.03
N SER A 48 0.00 -3.67 -13.34
CA SER A 48 0.38 -2.70 -14.36
C SER A 48 -0.36 -1.36 -14.28
N PRO A 49 -1.68 -1.27 -13.99
CA PRO A 49 -2.36 0.02 -13.95
C PRO A 49 -1.90 0.90 -12.77
N TYR A 50 -1.70 0.31 -11.59
CA TYR A 50 -1.26 1.06 -10.42
C TYR A 50 0.21 1.44 -10.49
N VAL A 51 1.06 0.54 -11.00
CA VAL A 51 2.47 0.86 -11.21
C VAL A 51 2.62 1.96 -12.27
N ALA A 52 1.85 1.89 -13.36
CA ALA A 52 1.82 2.95 -14.36
C ALA A 52 1.38 4.30 -13.77
N ARG A 53 0.35 4.33 -12.91
CA ARG A 53 -0.05 5.57 -12.20
C ARG A 53 1.07 6.13 -11.34
N ILE A 54 1.76 5.30 -10.55
CA ILE A 54 2.90 5.75 -9.74
C ILE A 54 3.99 6.35 -10.64
N LEU A 55 4.32 5.70 -11.77
CA LEU A 55 5.34 6.18 -12.70
C LEU A 55 4.96 7.48 -13.42
N LEU A 56 3.69 7.62 -13.84
CA LEU A 56 3.18 8.84 -14.47
C LEU A 56 3.21 10.06 -13.54
N ARG A 57 3.24 9.84 -12.23
CA ARG A 57 3.40 10.90 -11.23
C ARG A 57 4.85 11.42 -11.11
N ASP A 58 5.79 10.84 -11.85
CA ASP A 58 7.23 11.15 -11.84
C ASP A 58 7.87 10.93 -10.44
N PRO A 59 8.15 9.68 -10.05
CA PRO A 59 8.77 9.33 -8.77
C PRO A 59 10.16 9.97 -8.59
N GLN A 60 10.34 10.70 -7.48
CA GLN A 60 11.59 11.39 -7.14
C GLN A 60 12.39 10.66 -6.06
N ALA A 61 11.70 10.06 -5.09
CA ALA A 61 12.33 9.35 -3.99
C ALA A 61 11.40 8.25 -3.44
N VAL A 62 11.99 7.22 -2.85
CA VAL A 62 11.25 6.17 -2.16
C VAL A 62 11.81 6.00 -0.77
N PHE A 63 10.92 5.95 0.22
CA PHE A 63 11.27 5.72 1.61
C PHE A 63 10.55 4.49 2.13
N GLU A 64 11.28 3.66 2.86
CA GLU A 64 10.67 2.72 3.78
C GLU A 64 10.12 3.51 4.97
N VAL A 65 8.85 3.26 5.30
CA VAL A 65 8.12 3.98 6.34
C VAL A 65 7.46 3.03 7.31
N GLU A 66 7.24 3.51 8.52
CA GLU A 66 6.39 2.88 9.52
C GLU A 66 5.20 3.80 9.79
N LEU A 67 3.99 3.24 9.70
CA LEU A 67 2.71 3.93 9.84
C LEU A 67 2.01 3.46 11.12
N ASP A 68 1.44 4.40 11.86
CA ASP A 68 0.52 4.12 12.96
C ASP A 68 -0.96 4.22 12.50
N ALA A 69 -1.92 4.05 13.41
CA ALA A 69 -3.34 4.13 13.07
C ALA A 69 -3.77 5.53 12.57
N ALA A 70 -3.17 6.60 13.09
CA ALA A 70 -3.49 7.95 12.65
C ALA A 70 -2.98 8.20 11.23
N ASP A 71 -1.81 7.66 10.89
CA ASP A 71 -1.29 7.69 9.53
C ASP A 71 -2.21 6.94 8.56
N ILE A 72 -2.69 5.75 8.94
CA ILE A 72 -3.61 4.95 8.11
C ILE A 72 -4.94 5.68 7.88
N GLY A 73 -5.49 6.34 8.91
CA GLY A 73 -6.73 7.11 8.77
C GLY A 73 -6.62 8.35 7.89
N ASN A 74 -5.39 8.82 7.62
CA ASN A 74 -5.13 9.91 6.68
C ASN A 74 -4.80 9.42 5.26
N LEU A 75 -4.79 8.10 5.01
CA LEU A 75 -4.59 7.56 3.66
C LEU A 75 -5.87 7.64 2.84
N VAL A 76 -5.69 7.94 1.56
CA VAL A 76 -6.76 7.87 0.56
C VAL A 76 -6.49 6.67 -0.34
N LEU A 77 -7.50 5.86 -0.60
CA LEU A 77 -7.40 4.75 -1.54
C LEU A 77 -7.30 5.27 -2.97
N SER A 78 -6.74 4.47 -3.89
CA SER A 78 -6.61 4.90 -5.29
C SER A 78 -7.94 5.16 -6.02
N ASP A 79 -9.08 4.84 -5.40
CA ASP A 79 -10.43 5.17 -5.90
C ASP A 79 -11.03 6.43 -5.24
N GLY A 80 -10.28 7.11 -4.36
CA GLY A 80 -10.68 8.34 -3.68
C GLY A 80 -11.37 8.15 -2.33
N ARG A 81 -11.67 6.92 -1.89
CA ARG A 81 -12.27 6.67 -0.57
C ARG A 81 -11.22 6.70 0.54
N SER A 82 -11.64 6.95 1.78
CA SER A 82 -10.78 6.66 2.95
C SER A 82 -10.74 5.16 3.25
N VAL A 83 -9.74 4.73 4.02
CA VAL A 83 -9.62 3.32 4.46
C VAL A 83 -10.84 2.91 5.30
N GLU A 84 -11.30 3.76 6.21
CA GLU A 84 -12.46 3.49 7.07
C GLU A 84 -13.75 3.36 6.27
N ALA A 85 -13.98 4.26 5.30
CA ALA A 85 -15.16 4.22 4.46
C ALA A 85 -15.21 2.91 3.66
N TRP A 86 -14.08 2.52 3.06
CA TRP A 86 -13.97 1.26 2.35
C TRP A 86 -14.16 0.03 3.25
N GLN A 87 -13.59 0.05 4.46
CA GLN A 87 -13.77 -1.03 5.43
C GLN A 87 -15.23 -1.19 5.84
N ALA A 88 -15.93 -0.07 6.11
CA ALA A 88 -17.34 -0.08 6.49
C ALA A 88 -18.24 -0.64 5.38
N ASP A 89 -17.95 -0.31 4.12
CA ASP A 89 -18.70 -0.86 2.98
C ASP A 89 -18.39 -2.34 2.75
N THR A 90 -17.10 -2.71 2.77
CA THR A 90 -16.64 -4.10 2.64
C THR A 90 -17.28 -5.00 3.70
N ALA A 91 -17.44 -4.52 4.94
CA ALA A 91 -18.06 -5.28 6.02
C ALA A 91 -19.55 -5.60 5.77
N LYS A 92 -20.26 -4.79 4.98
CA LYS A 92 -21.68 -5.00 4.64
C LYS A 92 -21.88 -6.02 3.52
N GLU A 93 -20.92 -6.13 2.60
CA GLU A 93 -21.04 -6.91 1.36
C GLU A 93 -20.91 -8.42 1.55
N ASN A 94 -20.49 -8.91 2.74
CA ASN A 94 -20.28 -10.33 3.07
C ASN A 94 -19.57 -11.14 1.95
N GLY A 95 -18.57 -10.53 1.30
CA GLY A 95 -17.82 -11.11 0.18
C GLY A 95 -16.41 -11.55 0.52
N GLU A 96 -15.63 -11.97 -0.49
CA GLU A 96 -14.24 -12.43 -0.34
C GLU A 96 -13.35 -11.37 0.35
N SER A 97 -13.54 -10.09 0.02
CA SER A 97 -12.82 -8.99 0.67
C SER A 97 -13.09 -8.91 2.17
N ALA A 98 -14.36 -9.04 2.58
CA ALA A 98 -14.74 -9.04 4.00
C ALA A 98 -14.12 -10.23 4.74
N ALA A 99 -14.22 -11.42 4.16
CA ALA A 99 -13.61 -12.63 4.69
C ALA A 99 -12.08 -12.50 4.80
N HIS A 100 -11.43 -11.86 3.83
CA HIS A 100 -9.99 -11.63 3.86
C HIS A 100 -9.58 -10.65 4.96
N VAL A 101 -10.29 -9.52 5.11
CA VAL A 101 -10.04 -8.58 6.22
C VAL A 101 -10.18 -9.30 7.57
N GLN A 102 -11.23 -10.11 7.76
CA GLN A 102 -11.43 -10.87 8.99
C GLN A 102 -10.30 -11.86 9.25
N ARG A 103 -9.81 -12.57 8.24
CA ARG A 103 -8.63 -13.45 8.38
C ARG A 103 -7.41 -12.67 8.88
N LEU A 104 -7.11 -11.53 8.27
CA LEU A 104 -5.97 -10.69 8.68
C LEU A 104 -6.11 -10.12 10.10
N ILE A 105 -7.34 -9.84 10.54
CA ILE A 105 -7.62 -9.42 11.92
C ILE A 105 -7.31 -10.55 12.92
N GLN A 106 -7.65 -11.79 12.57
CA GLN A 106 -7.48 -12.94 13.47
C GLN A 106 -6.08 -13.59 13.41
N GLU A 107 -5.27 -13.32 12.38
CA GLU A 107 -3.94 -13.92 12.27
C GLU A 107 -3.01 -13.53 13.44
N PRO A 108 -2.27 -14.48 14.04
CA PRO A 108 -1.36 -14.18 15.13
C PRO A 108 -0.13 -13.36 14.69
N VAL A 109 0.37 -12.55 15.61
CA VAL A 109 1.61 -11.74 15.54
C VAL A 109 1.60 -10.73 14.39
N ASP A 110 1.89 -11.16 13.16
CA ASP A 110 2.16 -10.24 12.04
C ASP A 110 0.99 -10.01 11.11
N GLY A 111 -0.09 -10.81 11.16
CA GLY A 111 -1.30 -10.74 10.30
C GLY A 111 -1.37 -9.62 9.25
N ALA A 112 -2.09 -8.53 9.57
CA ALA A 112 -2.21 -7.36 8.70
C ALA A 112 -0.89 -6.63 8.39
N SER A 113 0.13 -6.80 9.22
CA SER A 113 1.47 -6.23 9.06
C SER A 113 2.41 -7.11 8.22
N LYS A 114 1.96 -8.26 7.70
CA LYS A 114 2.73 -9.09 6.77
C LYS A 114 2.81 -8.41 5.41
N GLY A 115 3.98 -7.84 5.13
CA GLY A 115 4.26 -7.15 3.87
C GLY A 115 4.00 -5.65 3.94
N HIS A 116 4.60 -4.94 2.98
CA HIS A 116 4.59 -3.48 2.95
C HIS A 116 3.31 -2.93 2.32
N LEU A 117 2.76 -1.86 2.86
CA LEU A 117 1.85 -0.99 2.10
C LEU A 117 2.61 -0.29 0.97
N ILE A 118 1.94 0.01 -0.15
CA ILE A 118 2.54 0.80 -1.24
C ILE A 118 1.75 2.09 -1.36
N CYS A 119 2.38 3.19 -0.96
CA CYS A 119 1.81 4.52 -0.92
C CYS A 119 2.56 5.48 -1.84
N ALA A 120 1.89 6.51 -2.35
CA ALA A 120 2.58 7.61 -2.99
C ALA A 120 1.94 8.98 -2.71
N ALA A 121 2.78 9.97 -2.46
CA ALA A 121 2.39 11.34 -2.12
C ALA A 121 3.22 12.35 -2.92
N THR A 122 2.69 13.54 -3.10
CA THR A 122 3.37 14.62 -3.81
C THR A 122 3.82 15.68 -2.82
N LEU A 123 5.05 16.16 -2.98
CA LEU A 123 5.52 17.32 -2.24
C LEU A 123 4.81 18.56 -2.77
N VAL A 124 4.10 19.29 -1.91
CA VAL A 124 3.44 20.54 -2.30
C VAL A 124 4.52 21.58 -2.61
N GLN A 125 4.68 21.95 -3.88
CA GLN A 125 5.67 22.94 -4.28
C GLN A 125 5.35 24.31 -3.65
N GLY A 126 6.39 24.97 -3.13
CA GLY A 126 6.27 26.32 -2.56
C GLY A 126 5.82 26.36 -1.11
N ASP A 127 5.63 25.21 -0.46
CA ASP A 127 5.33 25.15 0.97
C ASP A 127 6.63 25.14 1.81
N PRO A 128 6.87 26.16 2.67
CA PRO A 128 7.99 26.17 3.60
C PRO A 128 8.03 24.97 4.54
N ALA A 129 6.88 24.35 4.83
CA ALA A 129 6.75 23.19 5.71
C ALA A 129 6.97 21.85 4.99
N GLN A 130 7.15 21.85 3.66
CA GLN A 130 7.27 20.63 2.84
C GLN A 130 6.10 19.65 3.06
N GLN A 131 4.88 20.18 3.20
CA GLN A 131 3.68 19.35 3.39
C GLN A 131 3.46 18.43 2.21
N LEU A 132 2.97 17.23 2.52
CA LEU A 132 2.56 16.25 1.52
C LEU A 132 1.11 16.53 1.10
N SER A 133 0.82 16.26 -0.17
CA SER A 133 -0.55 16.02 -0.63
C SER A 133 -1.17 14.84 0.11
N ASP A 134 -2.45 14.56 -0.19
CA ASP A 134 -3.06 13.26 0.15
C ASP A 134 -2.12 12.11 -0.21
N ILE A 135 -1.97 11.18 0.74
CA ILE A 135 -1.12 10.00 0.58
C ILE A 135 -1.99 8.88 0.02
N VAL A 136 -1.75 8.53 -1.24
CA VAL A 136 -2.57 7.54 -1.95
C VAL A 136 -2.05 6.13 -1.69
N LEU A 137 -2.91 5.22 -1.22
CA LEU A 137 -2.65 3.80 -1.01
C LEU A 137 -2.98 3.00 -2.27
N TYR A 138 -1.96 2.48 -2.96
CA TYR A 138 -2.12 1.64 -4.16
C TYR A 138 -2.13 0.15 -3.85
N ASP A 139 -1.46 -0.30 -2.77
CA ASP A 139 -1.48 -1.70 -2.34
C ASP A 139 -1.63 -1.83 -0.83
N GLY A 140 -2.35 -2.89 -0.42
CA GLY A 140 -2.53 -3.23 0.97
C GLY A 140 -3.83 -2.69 1.57
N TRP A 141 -4.87 -2.50 0.78
CA TRP A 141 -6.18 -2.01 1.26
C TRP A 141 -6.75 -2.91 2.37
N HIS A 142 -6.78 -4.24 2.15
CA HIS A 142 -7.20 -5.21 3.18
C HIS A 142 -6.31 -5.17 4.42
N ARG A 143 -4.99 -4.97 4.24
CA ARG A 143 -4.02 -4.86 5.34
C ARG A 143 -4.25 -3.59 6.16
N ALA A 144 -4.44 -2.45 5.51
CA ALA A 144 -4.73 -1.17 6.17
C ALA A 144 -6.03 -1.24 7.00
N ALA A 145 -7.11 -1.76 6.41
CA ALA A 145 -8.38 -1.95 7.11
C ALA A 145 -8.26 -2.93 8.30
N ALA A 146 -7.61 -4.07 8.09
CA ALA A 146 -7.38 -5.04 9.17
C ALA A 146 -6.48 -4.48 10.28
N PHE A 147 -5.50 -3.65 9.92
CA PHE A 147 -4.58 -3.01 10.86
C PHE A 147 -5.32 -2.06 11.81
N LEU A 148 -6.23 -1.21 11.31
CA LEU A 148 -7.04 -0.31 12.16
C LEU A 148 -7.79 -1.09 13.25
N GLU A 149 -8.42 -2.21 12.88
CA GLU A 149 -9.15 -3.04 13.84
C GLU A 149 -8.20 -3.77 14.81
N ARG A 150 -7.03 -4.22 14.34
CA ARG A 150 -6.02 -4.83 15.23
C ARG A 150 -5.46 -3.84 16.24
N VAL A 151 -5.28 -2.57 15.87
CA VAL A 151 -4.88 -1.52 16.82
C VAL A 151 -5.97 -1.32 17.87
N ARG A 152 -7.25 -1.27 17.45
CA ARG A 152 -8.41 -1.19 18.39
C ARG A 152 -8.43 -2.35 19.38
N LEU A 153 -8.01 -3.54 18.95
CA LEU A 153 -7.89 -4.74 19.79
C LEU A 153 -6.56 -4.83 20.57
N ALA A 154 -5.71 -3.80 20.53
CA ALA A 154 -4.37 -3.77 21.12
C ALA A 154 -3.43 -4.90 20.63
N ARG A 155 -3.61 -5.36 19.39
CA ARG A 155 -2.84 -6.44 18.75
C ARG A 155 -1.78 -5.94 17.75
N ALA A 156 -1.75 -4.65 17.47
CA ALA A 156 -0.77 -4.03 16.58
C ALA A 156 -0.47 -2.60 17.06
N LYS A 157 0.72 -2.09 16.71
CA LYS A 157 1.13 -0.70 16.99
C LYS A 157 1.50 0.04 15.72
N SER A 158 2.10 -0.66 14.76
CA SER A 158 2.51 -0.10 13.49
C SER A 158 2.48 -1.12 12.34
N ILE A 159 2.50 -0.60 11.12
CA ILE A 159 2.59 -1.36 9.88
C ILE A 159 3.64 -0.73 8.97
N HIS A 160 4.40 -1.56 8.27
CA HIS A 160 5.46 -1.12 7.36
C HIS A 160 4.89 -0.78 5.98
N GLY A 161 5.52 0.17 5.30
CA GLY A 161 5.16 0.54 3.94
C GLY A 161 6.33 1.15 3.18
N TYR A 162 6.09 1.38 1.89
CA TYR A 162 6.91 2.23 1.05
C TYR A 162 6.13 3.48 0.70
N LEU A 163 6.73 4.64 0.92
CA LEU A 163 6.24 5.93 0.46
C LEU A 163 7.05 6.38 -0.76
N VAL A 164 6.40 6.46 -1.91
CA VAL A 164 6.96 7.06 -3.12
C VAL A 164 6.61 8.54 -3.13
N LEU A 165 7.63 9.40 -3.04
CA LEU A 165 7.46 10.83 -3.26
C LEU A 165 7.48 11.11 -4.76
N THR A 166 6.47 11.80 -5.24
CA THR A 166 6.26 12.08 -6.66
C THR A 166 6.25 13.58 -6.94
N ARG A 167 6.50 13.98 -8.18
CA ARG A 167 6.41 15.40 -8.59
C ARG A 167 4.97 15.84 -8.85
N THR A 168 4.15 14.94 -9.39
CA THR A 168 2.76 15.23 -9.77
C THR A 168 1.77 14.50 -8.85
N ALA A 169 0.70 15.19 -8.44
CA ALA A 169 -0.36 14.61 -7.62
C ALA A 169 -1.28 13.69 -8.44
N ASP A 170 -1.87 12.68 -7.78
CA ASP A 170 -2.65 11.63 -8.46
C ASP A 170 -3.96 12.15 -9.08
N HIS A 171 -4.59 13.16 -8.48
CA HIS A 171 -5.85 13.74 -9.00
C HIS A 171 -5.67 14.53 -10.32
N TYR A 172 -4.42 14.78 -10.74
CA TYR A 172 -4.12 15.35 -12.06
C TYR A 172 -3.94 14.29 -13.14
N LEU A 173 -3.92 13.00 -12.79
CA LEU A 173 -3.89 11.94 -13.78
C LEU A 173 -5.30 11.66 -14.32
N PRO A 174 -5.44 11.30 -15.61
CA PRO A 174 -6.71 10.83 -16.14
C PRO A 174 -7.23 9.69 -15.28
N ALA A 175 -8.53 9.68 -14.98
CA ALA A 175 -9.18 8.51 -14.41
C ALA A 175 -9.00 7.36 -15.42
N GLY A 176 -8.06 6.45 -15.13
CA GLY A 176 -7.83 5.27 -15.95
C GLY A 176 -9.14 4.51 -16.07
N ARG A 177 -9.65 4.39 -17.30
CA ARG A 177 -10.79 3.55 -17.65
C ARG A 177 -10.32 2.12 -17.89
#